data_AF-A0A3E0VCS3-F1
#
_entry.id   AF-A0A3E0VCS3-F1
#
_cell.length_a   1.000
_cell.length_b   1.000
_cell.length_c   1.000
_cell.angle_alpha   90.00
_cell.angle_beta   90.00
_cell.angle_gamma   90.00
#
_symmetry.space_group_name_H-M   'P 1'
#
loop_
_entity.id
_entity.type
_entity.pdbx_description
1 polymer ?
#
loop_
_entity_poly.entity_id
_entity_poly.type
_entity_poly.pdbx_seq_one_letter_code
_entity_poly.pdbx_strand_id
1 'polypeptide(L)'
;MVRKIKAKLVLQLRNQGLSRRAIESAQGISRHSIQAVLDAAERLGLGWDDVAELSEVETYSTLFPGRGVRESVFAKPDWPRVAMSSCFTTRVTA
;
A
#
# COMPACT_ATOMS: atom_id res chain seq x y z
N MET A 1 10.40 -10.37 5.15
CA MET A 1 10.61 -8.91 5.13
C MET A 1 9.25 -8.26 4.95
N VAL A 2 8.75 -7.53 5.94
CA VAL A 2 7.39 -6.96 5.90
C VAL A 2 7.41 -5.70 5.07
N ARG A 3 6.65 -5.67 3.98
CA ARG A 3 6.45 -4.46 3.19
C ARG A 3 5.47 -3.57 3.94
N LYS A 4 5.96 -2.47 4.53
CA LYS A 4 5.09 -1.42 5.08
C LYS A 4 4.28 -0.80 3.94
N ILE A 5 3.03 -0.44 4.21
CA ILE A 5 2.18 0.24 3.23
C ILE A 5 2.77 1.63 3.01
N LYS A 6 3.13 1.94 1.76
CA LYS A 6 3.71 3.23 1.38
C LYS A 6 2.64 4.32 1.24
N ALA A 7 2.11 4.78 2.38
CA ALA A 7 1.00 5.73 2.40
C ALA A 7 1.32 7.05 1.68
N LYS A 8 2.53 7.58 1.89
CA LYS A 8 3.02 8.79 1.22
C LYS A 8 2.99 8.65 -0.30
N LEU A 9 3.45 7.52 -0.83
CA LEU A 9 3.45 7.25 -2.26
C LEU A 9 2.03 7.19 -2.85
N VAL A 10 1.07 6.60 -2.13
CA VAL A 10 -0.33 6.55 -2.59
C VAL A 10 -0.91 7.97 -2.72
N LEU A 11 -0.65 8.84 -1.75
CA LEU A 11 -1.10 10.24 -1.79
C LEU A 11 -0.41 11.03 -2.91
N GLN A 12 0.89 10.82 -3.13
CA GLN A 12 1.63 11.43 -4.23
C GLN A 12 1.03 11.06 -5.59
N LEU A 13 0.83 9.76 -5.83
CA LEU A 13 0.32 9.26 -7.10
C LEU A 13 -1.12 9.74 -7.34
N ARG A 14 -1.92 9.86 -6.28
CA ARG A 14 -3.27 10.42 -6.39
C ARG A 14 -3.24 11.90 -6.76
N ASN A 15 -2.30 12.68 -6.22
CA ASN A 15 -2.11 14.08 -6.59
C ASN A 15 -1.66 14.25 -8.05
N GLN A 16 -0.90 13.29 -8.57
CA GLN A 16 -0.53 13.22 -9.99
C GLN A 16 -1.70 12.82 -10.91
N GLY A 17 -2.91 12.63 -10.39
CA GLY A 17 -4.10 12.28 -11.16
C GLY A 17 -4.22 10.79 -11.47
N LEU A 18 -3.38 9.92 -10.90
CA LEU A 18 -3.48 8.48 -11.14
C LEU A 18 -4.72 7.90 -10.46
N SER A 19 -5.41 7.02 -11.20
CA SER A 19 -6.54 6.27 -10.66
C SER A 19 -6.08 5.21 -9.65
N ARG A 20 -6.97 4.81 -8.74
CA ARG A 20 -6.70 3.73 -7.76
C ARG A 20 -6.22 2.44 -8.43
N ARG A 21 -6.77 2.11 -9.61
CA ARG A 21 -6.38 0.94 -10.42
C ARG A 21 -4.97 1.07 -10.99
N ALA A 22 -4.59 2.26 -11.45
CA ALA A 22 -3.24 2.51 -11.94
C ALA A 22 -2.21 2.40 -10.80
N ILE A 23 -2.54 2.90 -9.61
CA ILE A 23 -1.69 2.80 -8.41
C ILE A 23 -1.51 1.34 -7.99
N GLU A 24 -2.61 0.56 -7.96
CA GLU A 24 -2.56 -0.88 -7.70
C GLU A 24 -1.62 -1.60 -8.67
N SER A 25 -1.79 -1.37 -9.98
CA SER A 25 -0.96 -2.00 -11.01
C SER A 25 0.51 -1.58 -10.93
N ALA A 26 0.80 -0.33 -10.56
CA ALA A 26 2.17 0.21 -10.52
C ALA A 26 2.94 -0.21 -9.25
N GLN A 27 2.26 -0.34 -8.12
CA GLN A 27 2.89 -0.57 -6.82
C GLN A 27 2.60 -1.96 -6.22
N GLY A 28 1.67 -2.71 -6.80
CA GLY A 28 1.23 -4.01 -6.25
C GLY A 28 0.56 -3.87 -4.88
N ILE A 29 -0.03 -2.71 -4.60
CA ILE A 29 -0.73 -2.42 -3.34
C ILE A 29 -2.20 -2.81 -3.50
N SER A 30 -2.76 -3.50 -2.51
CA SER A 30 -4.17 -3.90 -2.55
C SER A 30 -5.11 -2.69 -2.63
N ARG A 31 -6.24 -2.83 -3.33
CA ARG A 31 -7.29 -1.80 -3.41
C ARG A 31 -7.78 -1.37 -2.03
N HIS A 32 -7.94 -2.32 -1.10
CA HIS A 32 -8.38 -2.02 0.26
C HIS A 32 -7.37 -1.17 1.02
N SER A 33 -6.07 -1.41 0.84
CA SER A 33 -5.02 -0.60 1.46
C SER A 33 -4.96 0.81 0.86
N ILE A 34 -5.08 0.93 -0.47
CA ILE A 34 -5.16 2.24 -1.15
C ILE A 34 -6.38 3.01 -0.65
N GLN A 35 -7.54 2.36 -0.59
CA GLN A 35 -8.77 2.97 -0.12
C GLN A 35 -8.65 3.44 1.34
N ALA A 36 -8.11 2.60 2.23
CA ALA A 36 -7.93 2.95 3.63
C ALA A 36 -7.02 4.18 3.83
N VAL A 37 -5.97 4.33 3.00
CA VAL A 37 -5.10 5.51 3.03
C VAL A 37 -5.84 6.76 2.55
N LEU A 38 -6.59 6.66 1.45
CA LEU A 38 -7.35 7.77 0.91
C LEU A 38 -8.49 8.21 1.85
N ASP A 39 -9.23 7.26 2.42
CA ASP A 39 -10.31 7.55 3.37
C ASP A 39 -9.77 8.21 4.64
N ALA A 40 -8.61 7.77 5.14
CA ALA A 40 -7.96 8.38 6.29
C ALA A 40 -7.53 9.82 5.99
N ALA A 41 -6.93 10.04 4.81
CA ALA A 41 -6.52 11.38 4.38
C ALA A 41 -7.72 12.31 4.22
N GLU A 42 -8.80 11.84 3.60
CA GLU A 42 -10.05 12.61 3.43
C GLU A 42 -10.70 12.96 4.78
N ARG A 43 -10.74 12.02 5.73
CA ARG A 43 -11.27 12.27 7.09
C ARG A 43 -10.47 13.31 7.86
N LEU A 44 -9.16 13.37 7.64
CA LEU A 44 -8.26 14.33 8.30
C LEU A 44 -8.13 15.64 7.52
N GLY A 45 -8.68 15.72 6.31
CA GLY A 45 -8.50 16.86 5.41
C GLY A 45 -7.06 17.03 4.92
N LEU A 46 -6.26 15.96 4.93
CA LEU A 46 -4.85 16.00 4.57
C LEU A 46 -4.67 15.72 3.08
N GLY A 47 -4.00 16.64 2.39
CA GLY A 47 -3.58 16.52 1.01
C GLY A 47 -2.17 15.95 0.86
N TRP A 48 -1.68 15.95 -0.39
CA TRP A 48 -0.28 15.66 -0.65
C TRP A 48 0.64 16.73 -0.07
N ASP A 49 0.25 18.01 -0.13
CA ASP A 49 1.09 19.13 0.30
C ASP A 49 1.39 19.08 1.81
N ASP A 50 0.42 18.67 2.63
CA ASP A 50 0.60 18.52 4.08
C ASP A 50 1.56 17.38 4.46
N VAL A 51 1.62 16.32 3.64
CA VAL A 51 2.47 15.15 3.89
C VAL A 51 3.78 15.17 3.09
N ALA A 52 3.94 16.15 2.19
CA ALA A 52 5.12 16.27 1.33
C ALA A 52 6.38 16.50 2.17
N GLU A 53 6.27 17.30 3.24
CA GLU A 53 7.35 17.59 4.18
C GLU A 53 7.56 16.49 5.24
N LEU A 54 6.53 15.69 5.51
CA LEU A 54 6.57 14.62 6.51
C LEU A 54 7.33 13.38 6.02
N SER A 55 8.00 12.68 6.94
CA SER A 55 8.56 11.36 6.63
C SER A 55 7.46 10.30 6.43
N GLU A 56 7.78 9.18 5.77
CA GLU A 56 6.81 8.10 5.54
C GLU A 56 6.26 7.51 6.84
N VAL A 57 7.08 7.50 7.90
CA VAL A 57 6.69 7.05 9.25
C VAL A 57 5.73 8.03 9.89
N GLU A 58 6.01 9.33 9.81
CA GLU A 58 5.12 10.37 10.33
C GLU A 58 3.80 10.41 9.58
N THR A 59 3.82 10.36 8.24
CA THR A 59 2.61 10.27 7.43
C THR A 59 1.74 9.09 7.85
N TYR A 60 2.34 7.91 8.07
CA TYR A 60 1.60 6.73 8.50
C TYR A 60 0.99 6.90 9.90
N SER A 61 1.74 7.47 10.84
CA SER A 61 1.27 7.74 12.21
C SER A 61 0.15 8.77 12.25
N THR A 62 0.24 9.83 11.44
CA THR A 62 -0.79 10.88 11.33
C THR A 62 -2.07 10.33 10.71
N LEU A 63 -1.98 9.50 9.67
CA LEU A 63 -3.15 8.91 9.00
C LEU A 63 -3.86 7.86 9.86
N PHE A 64 -3.12 7.12 10.68
CA PHE A 64 -3.67 6.06 11.52
C PHE A 64 -3.28 6.25 12.99
N PRO A 65 -3.86 7.26 13.67
CA PRO A 65 -3.64 7.47 15.10
C PRO A 65 -4.10 6.23 15.86
N GLY A 66 -3.28 5.72 16.78
CA GLY A 66 -3.56 4.49 17.53
C GLY A 66 -3.22 3.16 16.83
N ARG A 67 -2.88 3.15 15.53
CA ARG A 67 -2.19 2.00 14.91
C ARG A 67 -0.67 2.07 15.05
N GLY A 68 -0.15 3.22 15.50
CA GLY A 68 1.28 3.50 15.64
C GLY A 68 1.99 2.79 16.81
N VAL A 69 1.25 2.13 17.72
CA VAL A 69 1.83 1.29 18.79
C VAL A 69 1.67 -0.18 18.45
N ARG A 70 2.29 -0.58 17.34
CA ARG A 70 2.90 -1.90 17.24
C ARG A 70 4.29 -1.67 16.68
N GLU A 71 5.24 -1.42 17.57
CA GLU A 71 6.63 -1.82 17.33
C GLU A 71 6.58 -3.24 16.74
N SER A 72 6.92 -3.39 15.46
CA SER A 72 7.39 -4.64 14.88
C SER A 72 6.87 -5.97 15.49
N VAL A 73 5.55 -6.17 15.63
CA VAL A 73 4.96 -7.49 15.93
C VAL A 73 4.37 -8.11 14.67
N PHE A 74 5.13 -8.04 13.57
CA PHE A 74 5.04 -9.11 12.60
C PHE A 74 6.10 -10.13 12.99
N ALA A 75 5.72 -11.03 13.90
CA ALA A 75 6.30 -12.36 13.91
C ALA A 75 6.31 -12.85 12.45
N LYS A 76 7.46 -13.33 11.96
CA LYS A 76 7.53 -14.11 10.73
C LYS A 76 6.41 -15.15 10.80
N PRO A 77 5.43 -15.14 9.90
CA PRO A 77 4.50 -16.24 9.85
C PRO A 77 5.23 -17.41 9.19
N ASP A 78 5.51 -18.45 9.96
CA ASP A 78 6.04 -19.72 9.48
C ASP A 78 4.94 -20.40 8.64
N TRP A 79 4.96 -20.16 7.33
CA TRP A 79 4.15 -20.92 6.38
C TRP A 79 5.02 -22.01 5.75
N PRO A 80 4.66 -23.30 5.85
CA PRO A 80 5.37 -24.35 5.15
C PRO A 80 5.16 -24.18 3.63
N ARG A 81 6.24 -23.76 2.96
CA ARG A 81 6.59 -23.90 1.52
C ARG A 81 5.43 -24.34 0.60
N VAL A 82 4.73 -23.38 0.00
CA VAL A 82 3.92 -23.63 -1.21
C VAL A 82 4.87 -23.73 -2.40
N ALA A 83 4.95 -24.93 -2.97
CA ALA A 83 5.72 -25.22 -4.16
C ALA A 83 5.14 -24.49 -5.38
N MET A 84 5.98 -23.72 -6.05
CA MET A 84 5.73 -23.21 -7.40
C MET A 84 5.72 -24.40 -8.38
N SER A 85 4.59 -24.59 -9.04
CA SER A 85 4.42 -25.43 -10.24
C SER A 85 3.19 -24.84 -10.95
N SER A 86 3.16 -24.48 -12.22
CA SER A 86 4.10 -24.56 -13.32
C SER A 86 3.50 -23.75 -14.48
N CYS A 87 4.36 -23.36 -15.42
CA CYS A 87 4.07 -23.15 -16.84
C CYS A 87 2.91 -22.25 -17.29
N PHE A 88 3.33 -21.03 -17.60
CA PHE A 88 3.09 -20.39 -18.89
C PHE A 88 3.17 -21.39 -20.06
N THR A 89 2.13 -21.49 -20.90
CA THR A 89 2.23 -21.64 -22.37
C THR A 89 0.85 -21.47 -23.00
N THR A 90 0.72 -20.38 -23.73
CA THR A 90 -0.25 -20.18 -24.81
C THR A 90 0.00 -21.21 -25.92
N ARG A 91 -1.04 -21.93 -26.37
CA ARG A 91 -1.11 -22.33 -27.78
C ARG A 91 -2.57 -22.48 -28.25
N VAL A 92 -2.83 -21.80 -29.35
CA VAL A 92 -4.00 -21.79 -30.25
C VAL A 92 -4.12 -23.13 -30.98
N THR A 93 -5.23 -23.31 -31.72
CA THR A 93 -5.63 -24.35 -32.71
C THR A 93 -6.30 -25.59 -32.11
N ALA A 94 -7.46 -26.07 -32.58
CA ALA A 94 -8.32 -25.76 -33.73
C ALA A 94 -9.76 -26.13 -33.35
#